data_AF-A0A747SEI0-F1
#
_entry.id   AF-A0A747SEI0-F1
#
_cell.length_a   1.000
_cell.length_b   1.000
_cell.length_c   1.000
_cell.angle_alpha   90.00
_cell.angle_beta   90.00
_cell.angle_gamma   90.00
#
_symmetry.space_group_name_H-M   'P 1'
#
loop_
_entity.id
_entity.type
_entity.pdbx_description
1 polymer ?
#
loop_
_entity_poly.entity_id
_entity_poly.type
_entity_poly.pdbx_seq_one_letter_code
_entity_poly.pdbx_strand_id
1 'polypeptide(L)' 'MQDIPQSTLNETTKTEQPARPDLWEFDLTAIGGGRYFFCNESNE' A
#
# COMPACT_ATOMS: atom_id res chain seq x y z
N MET A 1 -17.54 -10.86 -35.21
CA MET A 1 -16.53 -10.29 -34.30
C MET A 1 -17.23 -9.12 -33.62
N GLN A 2 -17.56 -9.22 -32.33
CA GLN A 2 -18.24 -8.13 -31.62
C GLN A 2 -17.18 -7.10 -31.21
N ASP A 3 -17.35 -5.86 -31.66
CA ASP A 3 -16.54 -4.71 -31.25
C ASP A 3 -16.72 -4.47 -29.75
N ILE A 4 -15.65 -4.72 -28.99
CA ILE A 4 -15.57 -4.41 -27.57
C ILE A 4 -15.55 -2.88 -27.47
N PRO A 5 -16.50 -2.22 -26.78
CA PRO A 5 -16.48 -0.78 -26.64
C PRO A 5 -15.17 -0.35 -25.96
N GLN A 6 -14.45 0.57 -26.59
CA GLN A 6 -13.15 1.08 -26.10
C GLN A 6 -13.24 1.67 -24.68
N SER A 7 -14.44 1.96 -24.19
CA SER A 7 -14.70 2.32 -22.79
C SER A 7 -14.36 1.22 -21.77
N THR A 8 -14.19 -0.02 -22.21
CA THR A 8 -13.78 -1.16 -21.36
C THR A 8 -12.32 -1.55 -21.54
N LEU A 9 -11.58 -0.84 -22.38
CA LEU A 9 -10.12 -0.91 -22.45
C LEU A 9 -9.58 -0.15 -21.23
N ASN A 10 -9.76 -0.74 -20.05
CA ASN A 10 -8.91 -0.46 -18.91
C ASN A 10 -7.51 -0.90 -19.35
N GLU A 11 -6.81 0.00 -20.03
CA GLU A 11 -5.36 -0.01 -20.12
C GLU A 11 -4.89 -0.08 -18.68
N THR A 12 -4.66 -1.32 -18.24
CA THR A 12 -3.97 -1.63 -17.00
C THR A 12 -2.52 -1.27 -17.27
N THR A 13 -2.27 0.03 -17.42
CA THR A 13 -1.05 0.62 -16.94
C THR A 13 -1.11 0.36 -15.45
N LYS A 14 -0.64 -0.84 -15.07
CA LYS A 14 -0.03 -1.08 -13.77
C LYS A 14 1.16 -0.11 -13.75
N THR A 15 0.86 1.18 -13.58
CA THR A 15 1.82 2.13 -13.05
C THR A 15 2.23 1.44 -11.78
N GLU A 16 3.46 0.91 -11.78
CA GLU A 16 4.08 0.27 -10.64
C GLU A 16 3.77 1.21 -9.48
N GLN A 17 2.79 0.82 -8.65
CA GLN A 17 2.37 1.68 -7.56
C GLN A 17 3.65 1.89 -6.78
N PRO A 18 4.09 3.13 -6.53
CA PRO A 18 5.29 3.36 -5.76
C PRO A 18 5.14 2.52 -4.50
N ALA A 19 6.14 1.68 -4.20
CA ALA A 19 6.09 0.76 -3.09
C ALA A 19 5.59 1.55 -1.88
N ARG A 20 4.34 1.30 -1.47
CA ARG A 20 3.76 2.07 -0.39
C ARG A 20 4.57 1.70 0.84
N PRO A 21 5.07 2.68 1.62
CA PRO A 21 5.82 2.35 2.81
C PRO A 21 4.96 1.43 3.68
N ASP A 22 5.46 0.23 3.95
CA ASP A 22 4.77 -0.70 4.83
C ASP A 22 4.79 -0.08 6.24
N LEU A 23 3.64 0.44 6.66
CA LEU A 23 3.44 1.02 7.99
C LEU A 23 2.91 -0.07 8.91
N TRP A 24 3.70 -0.40 9.93
CA TRP A 24 3.38 -1.38 10.94
C TRP A 24 3.06 -0.68 12.26
N GLU A 25 1.97 -1.09 12.91
CA GLU A 25 1.62 -0.67 14.27
C GLU A 25 1.90 -1.82 15.24
N PHE A 26 2.54 -1.52 16.35
CA PHE A 26 2.74 -2.44 17.45
C PHE A 26 2.21 -1.82 18.75
N ASP A 27 1.08 -2.32 19.22
CA ASP A 27 0.47 -1.87 20.47
C ASP A 27 0.89 -2.76 21.65
N LEU A 28 1.78 -2.23 22.50
CA LEU A 28 2.21 -2.88 23.73
C LEU A 28 1.52 -2.29 24.98
N THR A 29 0.52 -1.43 24.82
CA THR A 29 -0.19 -0.80 25.95
C THR A 29 -0.88 -1.82 26.85
N ALA A 30 -1.29 -2.96 26.29
CA ALA A 30 -1.90 -4.07 27.03
C ALA A 30 -0.99 -4.63 28.14
N ILE A 31 0.33 -4.48 28.02
CA ILE A 31 1.32 -4.94 29.02
C ILE A 31 2.02 -3.77 29.73
N GLY A 32 1.47 -2.56 29.65
CA GLY A 32 2.07 -1.34 30.21
C GLY A 32 3.22 -0.77 29.37
N GLY A 33 3.38 -1.23 28.13
CA GLY A 33 4.29 -0.64 27.14
C GLY A 33 3.67 0.52 26.37
N GLY A 34 4.37 0.97 25.32
CA GLY A 34 3.90 2.03 24.42
C GLY A 34 3.24 1.50 23.14
N ARG A 35 2.75 2.43 22.32
CA ARG A 35 2.41 2.17 20.91
C ARG A 35 3.56 2.61 20.04
N TYR A 36 3.96 1.77 19.11
CA TYR A 36 5.08 1.99 18.22
C TYR A 36 4.62 1.90 16.77
N PHE A 37 5.16 2.78 15.93
CA PHE A 37 4.91 2.82 14.51
C PHE A 37 6.24 2.61 13.78
N PHE A 38 6.26 1.73 12.80
CA PHE A 38 7.44 1.41 12.01
C PHE A 38 7.11 1.57 10.53
N CYS A 39 7.99 2.19 9.76
CA CYS A 39 7.94 2.15 8.30
C CYS A 39 9.12 1.33 7.75
N ASN A 40 8.95 0.77 6.56
CA ASN A 40 10.02 0.09 5.82
C ASN A 40 10.99 1.06 5.12
N GLU A 41 10.82 2.37 5.30
CA GLU A 41 11.73 3.38 4.76
C GLU A 41 12.90 3.61 5.71
N SER A 42 14.08 3.87 5.15
CA SER A 42 15.22 4.30 5.95
C SER A 42 14.96 5.70 6.50
N ASN A 43 15.30 5.93 7.76
CA ASN A 43 15.28 7.27 8.32
C ASN A 43 16.43 8.07 7.70
N GLU A 44 16.11 9.03 6.84
CA GLU A 44 17.05 9.99 6.24
C GLU A 44 17.77 10.85 7.29
#